data_AF-E8MYX8-F1
#
_entry.id   AF-E8MYX8-F1
#
_cell.length_a   1.000
_cell.length_b   1.000
_cell.length_c   1.000
_cell.angle_alpha   90.00
_cell.angle_beta   90.00
_cell.angle_gamma   90.00
#
_symmetry.space_group_name_H-M   'P 1'
#
loop_
_entity.id
_entity.type
_entity.pdbx_description
1 polymer ?
#
loop_
_entity_poly.entity_id
_entity_poly.type
_entity_poly.pdbx_seq_one_letter_code
_entity_poly.pdbx_strand_id
1 'polypeptide(L)'
;MFAEQNAERNRTKQNDSERNKTTSRRDAMAEIDLKQEVRFNPYRVRRFGLSSTQEAKALLYLERQGDTPRKFLARLFDLRLVERLVALGLVVHRGDTYGITESGRAVLQGCLGDDHGRGVA
;
A
#
# COMPACT_ATOMS: atom_id res chain seq x y z
N MET A 1 72.09 -11.04 11.68
CA MET A 1 71.47 -10.92 10.35
C MET A 1 70.02 -10.50 10.59
N PHE A 2 69.75 -9.20 10.46
CA PHE A 2 69.13 -8.56 9.30
C PHE A 2 67.60 -8.57 9.38
N ALA A 3 67.07 -7.35 9.48
CA ALA A 3 65.67 -7.00 9.36
C ALA A 3 65.24 -7.01 7.89
N GLU A 4 63.94 -7.25 7.64
CA GLU A 4 63.13 -6.69 6.54
C GLU A 4 61.70 -7.24 6.76
N GLN A 5 60.69 -6.48 7.23
CA GLN A 5 60.01 -5.33 6.60
C GLN A 5 59.66 -5.54 5.13
N ASN A 6 58.34 -5.69 4.87
CA ASN A 6 57.53 -5.04 3.83
C ASN A 6 56.21 -5.85 3.70
N ALA A 7 55.01 -5.41 4.07
CA ALA A 7 54.38 -4.09 4.03
C ALA A 7 54.32 -3.47 2.62
N GLU A 8 53.34 -3.89 1.81
CA GLU A 8 52.80 -3.07 0.70
C GLU A 8 51.44 -3.69 0.27
N ARG A 9 50.32 -3.16 0.78
CA ARG A 9 49.44 -2.15 0.16
C ARG A 9 48.81 -2.56 -1.17
N ASN A 10 47.48 -2.64 -1.13
CA ASN A 10 46.59 -1.91 -2.04
C ASN A 10 45.30 -1.66 -1.23
N ARG A 11 45.16 -0.56 -0.48
CA ARG A 11 44.80 0.81 -0.92
C ARG A 11 43.73 0.84 -2.00
N THR A 12 42.50 1.16 -1.57
CA THR A 12 41.62 2.26 -2.02
C THR A 12 40.19 1.92 -1.58
N LYS A 13 39.30 2.79 -1.12
CA LYS A 13 39.20 4.22 -0.83
C LYS A 13 37.99 4.32 0.14
N GLN A 14 38.16 4.94 1.31
CA GLN A 14 37.54 6.22 1.65
C GLN A 14 36.05 6.39 1.30
N ASN A 15 35.23 6.47 2.35
CA ASN A 15 34.12 7.42 2.60
C ASN A 15 33.44 6.91 3.88
N ASP A 16 33.73 7.40 5.08
CA ASP A 16 33.51 8.77 5.55
C ASP A 16 32.22 9.38 5.01
N SER A 17 31.13 9.13 5.73
CA SER A 17 29.97 10.01 5.80
C SER A 17 29.18 9.61 7.03
N GLU A 18 29.62 10.13 8.18
CA GLU A 18 28.67 10.69 9.13
C GLU A 18 27.67 11.54 8.33
N ARG A 19 26.43 11.08 8.23
CA ARG A 19 25.34 11.92 7.77
C ARG A 19 24.19 11.84 8.74
N ASN A 20 24.43 12.53 9.85
CA ASN A 20 23.39 13.20 10.59
C ASN A 20 22.56 14.04 9.59
N LYS A 21 21.40 13.53 9.17
CA LYS A 21 20.32 14.31 8.58
C LYS A 21 19.00 13.78 9.13
N THR A 22 18.70 14.25 10.33
CA THR A 22 17.39 14.80 10.63
C THR A 22 16.84 15.57 9.43
N THR A 23 15.55 15.37 9.20
CA THR A 23 14.66 16.22 8.40
C THR A 23 14.60 15.93 6.90
N SER A 24 13.35 15.66 6.51
CA SER A 24 12.79 15.76 5.16
C SER A 24 13.13 14.65 4.17
N ARG A 25 12.29 13.62 4.17
CA ARG A 25 11.66 13.09 2.95
C ARG A 25 10.50 12.16 3.33
N ARG A 26 9.37 12.79 3.67
CA ARG A 26 8.02 12.19 3.63
C ARG A 26 7.51 12.00 2.18
N ASP A 27 8.41 12.05 1.19
CA ASP A 27 8.10 12.15 -0.24
C ASP A 27 8.53 10.93 -1.07
N ALA A 28 9.07 9.89 -0.42
CA ALA A 28 9.22 8.58 -1.04
C ALA A 28 8.18 7.63 -0.45
N MET A 29 6.91 8.05 -0.42
CA MET A 29 5.80 7.13 -0.19
C MET A 29 5.72 6.23 -1.41
N ALA A 30 6.40 5.10 -1.25
CA ALA A 30 6.29 3.85 -1.98
C ALA A 30 5.31 3.93 -3.16
N GLU A 31 5.90 3.99 -4.35
CA GLU A 31 5.32 3.47 -5.58
C GLU A 31 5.07 1.97 -5.33
N ILE A 32 4.05 1.66 -4.52
CA ILE A 32 3.65 0.30 -4.19
C ILE A 32 3.12 -0.25 -5.49
N ASP A 33 3.98 -1.04 -6.13
CA ASP A 33 3.74 -2.00 -7.18
C ASP A 33 2.24 -2.30 -7.37
N LEU A 34 1.57 -1.46 -8.17
CA LEU A 34 0.21 -1.66 -8.68
C LEU A 34 0.14 -2.89 -9.62
N LYS A 35 1.25 -3.61 -9.78
CA LYS A 35 1.43 -4.77 -10.67
C LYS A 35 1.23 -6.12 -9.98
N GLN A 36 1.02 -6.17 -8.66
CA GLN A 36 0.25 -7.29 -8.12
C GLN A 36 -1.18 -7.13 -8.59
N GLU A 37 -1.44 -7.70 -9.76
CA GLU A 37 -2.73 -7.76 -10.41
C GLU A 37 -3.65 -8.67 -9.58
N VAL A 38 -4.07 -8.18 -8.41
CA VAL A 38 -5.03 -8.88 -7.55
C VAL A 38 -6.32 -9.02 -8.34
N ARG A 39 -6.51 -10.21 -8.87
CA ARG A 39 -7.63 -10.53 -9.75
C ARG A 39 -8.83 -10.88 -8.89
N PHE A 40 -9.65 -9.87 -8.61
CA PHE A 40 -10.91 -10.07 -7.91
C PHE A 40 -11.88 -10.92 -8.73
N ASN A 41 -12.47 -11.94 -8.09
CA ASN A 41 -13.55 -12.71 -8.70
C ASN A 41 -14.85 -11.87 -8.70
N PRO A 42 -15.42 -11.53 -9.88
CA PRO A 42 -16.59 -10.67 -9.98
C PRO A 42 -17.83 -11.24 -9.26
N TYR A 43 -17.97 -12.56 -9.16
CA TYR A 43 -19.07 -13.19 -8.45
C TYR A 43 -18.97 -12.98 -6.93
N ARG A 44 -17.76 -13.04 -6.36
CA ARG A 44 -17.53 -12.78 -4.93
C ARG A 44 -17.78 -11.31 -4.61
N VAL A 45 -17.23 -10.42 -5.42
CA VAL A 45 -17.43 -8.97 -5.30
C VAL A 45 -18.91 -8.61 -5.25
N ARG A 46 -19.72 -9.16 -6.17
CA ARG A 46 -21.17 -8.99 -6.18
C ARG A 46 -21.88 -9.58 -4.95
N ARG A 47 -21.41 -10.73 -4.45
CA ARG A 47 -21.96 -11.35 -3.23
C ARG A 47 -21.81 -10.45 -2.00
N PHE A 48 -20.73 -9.67 -1.93
CA PHE A 48 -20.49 -8.72 -0.84
C PHE A 48 -21.06 -7.32 -1.10
N GLY A 49 -21.97 -7.17 -2.08
CA GLY A 49 -22.70 -5.92 -2.32
C GLY A 49 -21.95 -4.88 -3.16
N LEU A 50 -20.77 -5.21 -3.69
CA LEU A 50 -20.05 -4.36 -4.63
C LEU A 50 -20.57 -4.60 -6.05
N SER A 51 -20.74 -3.52 -6.81
CA SER A 51 -21.17 -3.55 -8.20
C SER A 51 -20.07 -3.88 -9.20
N SER A 52 -18.82 -3.53 -8.88
CA SER A 52 -17.69 -3.70 -9.79
C SER A 52 -16.42 -4.17 -9.07
N THR A 53 -15.57 -4.92 -9.78
CA THR A 53 -14.23 -5.27 -9.28
C THR A 53 -13.36 -4.04 -9.06
N GLN A 54 -13.68 -2.90 -9.70
CA GLN A 54 -13.02 -1.62 -9.42
C GLN A 54 -13.28 -1.11 -7.99
N GLU A 55 -14.45 -1.38 -7.40
CA GLU A 55 -14.74 -1.03 -6.00
C GLU A 55 -13.86 -1.83 -5.05
N ALA A 56 -13.70 -3.12 -5.31
CA ALA A 56 -12.80 -3.97 -4.54
C ALA A 56 -11.33 -3.53 -4.68
N LYS A 57 -10.91 -3.09 -5.88
CA LYS A 57 -9.57 -2.52 -6.11
C LYS A 57 -9.37 -1.19 -5.37
N ALA A 58 -10.39 -0.32 -5.33
CA ALA A 58 -10.32 0.93 -4.58
C ALA A 58 -10.21 0.66 -3.07
N LEU A 59 -10.97 -0.30 -2.54
CA LEU A 59 -10.85 -0.74 -1.14
C LEU A 59 -9.45 -1.30 -0.85
N LEU A 60 -8.92 -2.16 -1.72
CA LEU A 60 -7.56 -2.69 -1.59
C LEU A 60 -6.50 -1.59 -1.60
N TYR A 61 -6.65 -0.60 -2.47
CA TYR A 61 -5.75 0.54 -2.54
C TYR A 61 -5.75 1.34 -1.24
N LEU A 62 -6.94 1.65 -0.71
CA LEU A 62 -7.12 2.35 0.56
C LEU A 62 -6.61 1.53 1.76
N GLU A 63 -6.71 0.20 1.70
CA GLU A 63 -6.18 -0.68 2.74
C GLU A 63 -4.65 -0.67 2.77
N ARG A 64 -4.00 -0.68 1.60
CA ARG A 64 -2.54 -0.66 1.48
C ARG A 64 -1.92 0.72 1.74
N GLN A 65 -2.54 1.79 1.24
CA GLN A 65 -2.02 3.16 1.36
C GLN A 65 -2.48 3.87 2.64
N GLY A 66 -3.62 3.44 3.21
CA GLY A 66 -4.27 4.13 4.33
C GLY A 66 -5.08 5.35 3.88
N ASP A 67 -5.19 6.34 4.77
CA ASP A 67 -5.91 7.59 4.51
C ASP A 67 -5.33 8.32 3.28
N THR A 68 -6.06 8.26 2.16
CA THR A 68 -5.61 8.76 0.87
C THR A 68 -6.34 10.06 0.50
N PRO A 69 -5.64 11.10 0.02
CA PRO A 69 -6.29 12.35 -0.38
C PRO A 69 -7.19 12.18 -1.60
N ARG A 70 -8.30 12.92 -1.65
CA ARG A 70 -9.29 12.91 -2.75
C ARG A 70 -8.64 13.08 -4.11
N LYS A 71 -7.68 13.99 -4.22
CA LYS A 71 -6.99 14.31 -5.49
C LYS A 71 -6.22 13.12 -6.06
N PHE A 72 -5.69 12.25 -5.21
CA PHE A 72 -4.99 11.04 -5.64
C PHE A 72 -5.97 9.93 -6.04
N LEU A 73 -7.03 9.74 -5.26
CA LEU A 73 -8.10 8.79 -5.61
C LEU A 73 -8.74 9.13 -6.96
N ALA A 74 -9.05 10.40 -7.21
CA ALA A 74 -9.66 10.85 -8.46
C ALA A 74 -8.79 10.60 -9.70
N ARG A 75 -7.47 10.45 -9.54
CA ARG A 75 -6.55 10.12 -10.63
C ARG A 75 -6.53 8.62 -10.96
N LEU A 76 -6.87 7.78 -9.99
CA LEU A 76 -6.77 6.32 -10.11
C LEU A 76 -8.13 5.65 -10.32
N PHE A 77 -9.18 6.20 -9.70
CA PHE A 77 -10.52 5.64 -9.67
C PHE A 77 -11.57 6.72 -9.92
N ASP A 78 -12.75 6.30 -10.39
CA ASP A 78 -13.90 7.19 -10.52
C ASP A 78 -14.38 7.63 -9.12
N LEU A 79 -14.49 8.93 -8.89
CA LEU A 79 -14.96 9.48 -7.62
C LEU A 79 -16.39 9.03 -7.29
N ARG A 80 -17.25 8.82 -8.29
CA ARG A 80 -18.63 8.35 -8.06
C ARG A 80 -18.66 6.98 -7.40
N LEU A 81 -17.70 6.13 -7.77
CA LEU A 81 -17.52 4.80 -7.22
C LEU A 81 -17.05 4.88 -5.75
N VAL A 82 -16.12 5.79 -5.45
CA VAL A 82 -15.66 6.03 -4.07
C VAL A 82 -16.77 6.60 -3.19
N GLU A 83 -17.55 7.56 -3.70
CA GLU A 83 -18.71 8.13 -2.98
C GLU A 83 -19.76 7.06 -2.67
N ARG A 84 -19.97 6.11 -3.59
CA ARG A 84 -20.84 4.97 -3.33
C ARG A 84 -20.30 4.06 -2.22
N LEU A 85 -18.99 3.78 -2.21
CA LEU A 85 -18.36 3.03 -1.12
C LEU A 85 -18.50 3.74 0.24
N VAL A 86 -18.50 5.08 0.25
CA VAL A 86 -18.81 5.87 1.45
C VAL A 86 -20.27 5.72 1.85
N ALA A 87 -21.21 5.78 0.91
CA ALA A 87 -22.64 5.57 1.17
C ALA A 87 -22.94 4.16 1.72
N LEU A 88 -22.16 3.15 1.31
CA LEU A 88 -22.23 1.78 1.84
C LEU A 88 -21.55 1.62 3.20
N GLY A 89 -20.91 2.67 3.74
CA GLY A 89 -20.18 2.61 5.00
C GLY A 89 -18.90 1.78 4.94
N LEU A 90 -18.37 1.51 3.74
CA LEU A 90 -17.13 0.74 3.55
C LEU A 90 -15.90 1.66 3.58
N VAL A 91 -16.07 2.91 3.18
CA VAL A 91 -15.04 3.95 3.20
C VAL A 91 -15.54 5.11 4.07
N VAL A 92 -14.63 5.73 4.83
CA VAL A 92 -14.91 6.95 5.58
C VAL A 92 -14.24 8.13 4.90
N HIS A 93 -14.99 9.21 4.75
CA HIS A 93 -14.44 10.48 4.28
C HIS A 93 -14.12 11.36 5.51
N ARG A 94 -12.85 11.74 5.67
CA ARG A 94 -12.34 12.56 6.77
C ARG A 94 -11.72 13.85 6.20
N GLY A 95 -12.54 14.87 6.01
CA GLY A 95 -12.08 16.16 5.47
C GLY A 95 -11.75 16.10 3.99
N ASP A 96 -10.46 15.95 3.63
CA ASP A 96 -9.99 15.79 2.24
C ASP A 96 -9.47 14.36 1.95
N THR A 97 -9.42 13.48 2.96
CA THR A 97 -8.93 12.12 2.82
C THR A 97 -10.05 11.10 2.88
N TYR A 98 -9.82 9.96 2.23
CA TYR A 98 -10.66 8.77 2.32
C TYR A 98 -9.86 7.67 2.99
N GLY A 99 -10.46 7.02 3.96
CA GLY A 99 -9.89 5.87 4.66
C GLY A 99 -10.82 4.66 4.58
N ILE A 100 -10.26 3.46 4.64
CA ILE A 100 -11.09 2.25 4.73
C ILE A 100 -11.63 2.06 6.15
N THR A 101 -12.89 1.67 6.28
CA THR A 101 -13.51 1.31 7.56
C THR A 101 -13.26 -0.17 7.92
N GLU A 102 -13.58 -0.57 9.15
CA GLU A 102 -13.54 -1.99 9.54
C GLU A 102 -14.48 -2.85 8.66
N SER A 103 -15.69 -2.36 8.38
CA SER A 103 -16.64 -3.00 7.47
C SER A 103 -16.08 -3.14 6.05
N GLY A 104 -15.40 -2.10 5.55
CA GLY A 104 -14.72 -2.13 4.26
C GLY A 104 -13.61 -3.18 4.21
N ARG A 105 -12.83 -3.32 5.28
CA ARG A 105 -11.79 -4.35 5.40
C ARG A 105 -12.38 -5.76 5.38
N ALA A 106 -13.47 -5.99 6.12
CA ALA A 106 -14.15 -7.28 6.14
C ALA A 106 -14.70 -7.66 4.75
N VAL A 107 -15.34 -6.71 4.05
CA VAL A 107 -15.81 -6.91 2.67
C VAL A 107 -14.64 -7.21 1.73
N LEU A 108 -13.55 -6.46 1.85
CA LEU A 108 -12.35 -6.68 1.04
C LEU A 108 -11.77 -8.09 1.27
N GLN A 109 -11.64 -8.53 2.53
CA GLN A 109 -11.19 -9.87 2.87
C GLN A 109 -12.11 -10.95 2.28
N GLY A 110 -13.43 -10.76 2.34
CA GLY A 110 -14.39 -11.65 1.69
C GLY A 110 -14.24 -11.73 0.16
N CYS A 111 -13.88 -10.60 -0.46
CA CYS A 111 -13.65 -10.49 -1.90
C CYS A 111 -12.33 -11.14 -2.35
N LEU A 112 -11.27 -11.01 -1.55
CA LEU A 112 -9.97 -11.68 -1.76
C LEU A 112 -10.09 -13.19 -1.55
N GLY A 113 -10.87 -13.56 -0.54
CA GLY A 113 -11.15 -14.93 -0.17
C GLY A 113 -10.13 -15.58 0.74
N ASP A 114 -10.58 -16.61 1.45
CA ASP A 114 -9.79 -17.58 2.21
C ASP A 114 -8.73 -18.31 1.36
N ASP A 115 -7.67 -17.61 0.95
CA ASP A 115 -6.32 -18.18 0.98
C ASP A 115 -5.56 -17.66 2.23
N HIS A 116 -6.17 -16.73 2.98
CA HIS A 116 -5.82 -16.39 4.35
C HIS A 116 -6.85 -16.93 5.37
N GLY A 117 -7.45 -18.08 5.04
CA GLY A 117 -8.29 -18.86 5.94
C GLY A 117 -7.44 -19.53 7.00
N ARG A 118 -7.15 -18.76 8.06
CA ARG A 118 -6.67 -19.27 9.34
C ARG A 118 -7.67 -20.35 9.79
N GLY A 119 -7.16 -21.57 10.01
CA GLY A 119 -7.90 -22.59 10.72
C GLY A 119 -8.39 -22.03 12.07
N VAL A 120 -9.70 -22.01 12.24
CA VAL A 120 -10.36 -21.91 13.54
C VAL A 120 -11.77 -22.46 13.39
N ALA A 121 -11.91 -23.75 13.66
CA ALA A 121 -12.91 -24.38 14.53
C ALA A 121 -12.72 -25.89 14.48
#